data_AF-A0A330LJE3-F1
#
_entry.id   AF-A0A330LJE3-F1
#
_cell.length_a   1.000
_cell.length_b   1.000
_cell.length_c   1.000
_cell.angle_alpha   90.00
_cell.angle_beta   90.00
_cell.angle_gamma   90.00
#
_symmetry.space_group_name_H-M   'P 1'
#
loop_
_entity.id
_entity.type
_entity.pdbx_description
1 polymer ?
#
loop_
_entity_poly.entity_id
_entity_poly.type
_entity_poly.pdbx_seq_one_letter_code
_entity_poly.pdbx_strand_id
1 'polypeptide(L)'
;MEAKIYNQRWWLSSCDSEALKRVISAELNRAGFTILNFVEHYFQPQGYTALWLLAESHAAVHTFPEEGKSYVELSSCAASLLEHFDRYLRDAAAKQQWQVTTS
;
A
#
# COMPACT_ATOMS: atom_id res chain seq x y z
N MET A 1 18.78 4.44 -21.87
CA MET A 1 17.65 4.48 -20.93
C MET A 1 18.02 3.53 -19.81
N GLU A 2 18.25 4.03 -18.59
CA GLU A 2 18.62 3.18 -17.46
C GLU A 2 17.35 2.64 -16.80
N ALA A 3 17.33 1.35 -16.50
CA ALA A 3 16.25 0.75 -15.74
C ALA A 3 16.35 1.21 -14.28
N LYS A 4 15.40 2.04 -13.83
CA LYS A 4 15.34 2.53 -12.45
C LYS A 4 13.96 2.26 -11.87
N ILE A 5 13.93 1.53 -10.77
CA ILE A 5 12.74 1.32 -9.95
C ILE A 5 12.96 1.99 -8.61
N TYR A 6 11.97 2.78 -8.21
CA TYR A 6 11.87 3.38 -6.88
C TYR A 6 10.97 2.50 -6.03
N ASN A 7 11.30 2.37 -4.74
CA ASN A 7 10.51 1.62 -3.78
C ASN A 7 10.32 2.45 -2.52
N GLN A 8 9.08 2.51 -2.04
CA GLN A 8 8.70 3.17 -0.79
C GLN A 8 7.92 2.21 0.09
N ARG A 9 8.07 2.40 1.40
CA ARG A 9 7.54 1.51 2.43
C ARG A 9 6.92 2.31 3.56
N TRP A 10 5.79 1.83 4.05
CA TRP A 10 5.09 2.43 5.19
C TRP A 10 4.67 1.36 6.17
N TRP A 11 4.73 1.72 7.45
CA TRP A 11 4.04 1.03 8.52
C TRP A 11 2.77 1.79 8.87
N LEU A 12 1.64 1.09 8.93
CA LEU A 12 0.35 1.62 9.35
C LEU A 12 -0.09 0.94 10.64
N SER A 13 -0.67 1.69 11.58
CA SER A 13 -1.22 1.15 12.84
C SER A 13 -2.61 0.50 12.67
N SER A 14 -2.81 -0.25 11.59
CA SER A 14 -4.08 -0.91 11.25
C SER A 14 -3.85 -2.30 10.69
N CYS A 15 -4.76 -3.21 11.01
CA CYS A 15 -4.80 -4.59 10.47
C CYS A 15 -6.17 -4.94 9.87
N ASP A 16 -7.07 -3.96 9.70
CA ASP A 16 -8.36 -4.17 9.04
C ASP A 16 -8.12 -4.32 7.53
N SER A 17 -8.19 -5.56 7.05
CA SER A 17 -7.93 -5.92 5.66
C SER A 17 -8.87 -5.22 4.67
N GLU A 18 -10.15 -5.08 5.01
CA GLU A 18 -11.14 -4.41 4.14
C GLU A 18 -10.87 -2.91 4.07
N ALA A 19 -10.52 -2.29 5.20
CA ALA A 19 -10.15 -0.88 5.21
C ALA A 19 -8.84 -0.63 4.46
N LEU A 20 -7.82 -1.46 4.68
CA LEU A 20 -6.54 -1.39 3.98
C LEU A 20 -6.73 -1.55 2.47
N LYS A 21 -7.42 -2.60 2.04
CA LYS A 21 -7.70 -2.85 0.62
C LYS A 21 -8.40 -1.66 -0.04
N ARG A 22 -9.44 -1.13 0.60
CA ARG A 22 -10.21 0.00 0.10
C ARG A 22 -9.36 1.27 -0.02
N VAL A 23 -8.63 1.63 1.04
CA VAL A 23 -7.79 2.83 1.06
C VAL A 23 -6.67 2.72 0.03
N ILE A 24 -5.91 1.61 0.03
CA ILE A 24 -4.77 1.45 -0.87
C ILE A 24 -5.22 1.44 -2.34
N SER A 25 -6.31 0.74 -2.68
CA SER A 25 -6.85 0.76 -4.04
C SER A 25 -7.32 2.16 -4.47
N ALA A 26 -7.96 2.91 -3.58
CA ALA A 26 -8.43 4.26 -3.87
C ALA A 26 -7.24 5.22 -4.10
N GLU A 27 -6.25 5.20 -3.22
CA GLU A 27 -5.12 6.12 -3.33
C GLU A 27 -4.15 5.75 -4.46
N LEU A 28 -4.03 4.46 -4.83
CA LEU A 28 -3.30 4.04 -6.05
C LEU A 28 -3.94 4.67 -7.30
N ASN A 29 -5.25 4.51 -7.47
CA ASN A 29 -5.98 5.10 -8.60
C ASN A 29 -5.86 6.64 -8.59
N ARG A 30 -6.00 7.26 -7.41
CA ARG A 30 -5.93 8.72 -7.26
C ARG A 30 -4.54 9.27 -7.57
N ALA A 31 -3.48 8.55 -7.21
CA ALA A 31 -2.09 8.91 -7.54
C ALA A 31 -1.77 8.77 -9.03
N GLY A 32 -2.61 8.04 -9.79
CA GLY A 32 -2.47 7.83 -11.23
C GLY A 32 -1.94 6.45 -11.62
N PHE A 33 -1.83 5.52 -10.68
CA PHE A 33 -1.46 4.14 -11.00
C PHE A 33 -2.62 3.42 -11.70
N THR A 34 -2.27 2.62 -12.71
CA THR A 34 -3.21 1.70 -13.35
C THR A 34 -3.09 0.32 -12.73
N ILE A 35 -4.13 -0.14 -12.02
CA ILE A 35 -4.21 -1.48 -11.46
C ILE A 35 -4.63 -2.47 -12.57
N LEU A 36 -3.77 -3.44 -12.85
CA LEU A 36 -4.04 -4.50 -13.84
C LEU A 36 -4.67 -5.73 -13.22
N ASN A 37 -4.28 -6.07 -11.99
CA ASN A 37 -4.82 -7.21 -11.26
C ASN A 37 -4.70 -7.00 -9.76
N PHE A 38 -5.48 -7.75 -9.00
CA PHE A 38 -5.48 -7.75 -7.55
C PHE A 38 -5.63 -9.18 -7.04
N VAL A 39 -4.82 -9.57 -6.07
CA VAL A 39 -4.93 -10.86 -5.38
C VAL A 39 -4.77 -10.65 -3.88
N GLU A 40 -5.48 -11.44 -3.08
CA GLU A 40 -5.44 -11.38 -1.62
C GLU A 40 -5.48 -12.78 -1.00
N HIS A 41 -4.96 -12.89 0.23
CA HIS A 41 -4.98 -14.11 1.01
C HIS A 41 -5.13 -13.80 2.50
N TYR A 42 -6.01 -14.54 3.16
CA TYR A 42 -6.23 -14.47 4.61
C TYR A 42 -5.61 -15.70 5.25
N PHE A 43 -4.64 -15.47 6.14
CA PHE A 43 -3.91 -16.54 6.83
C PHE A 43 -4.64 -17.02 8.08
N GLN A 44 -4.29 -18.22 8.52
CA GLN A 44 -4.75 -18.79 9.79
C GLN A 44 -3.58 -18.86 10.78
N PRO A 45 -3.78 -18.53 12.07
CA PRO A 45 -5.03 -18.11 12.69
C PRO A 45 -5.42 -16.65 12.39
N GLN A 46 -4.47 -15.83 11.92
CA GLN A 46 -4.68 -14.43 11.57
C GLN A 46 -3.65 -13.99 10.53
N GLY A 47 -3.85 -12.81 9.95
CA GLY A 47 -2.95 -12.21 8.97
C GLY A 47 -3.58 -12.10 7.59
N TYR A 48 -3.09 -11.16 6.81
CA TYR A 48 -3.61 -10.80 5.50
C TYR A 48 -2.48 -10.30 4.62
N THR A 49 -2.44 -10.80 3.38
CA THR A 49 -1.57 -10.28 2.33
C THR A 49 -2.42 -9.88 1.14
N ALA A 50 -2.14 -8.73 0.57
CA ALA A 50 -2.72 -8.27 -0.69
C ALA A 50 -1.66 -7.75 -1.65
N LEU A 51 -1.85 -8.00 -2.94
CA LEU A 51 -0.96 -7.58 -4.02
C LEU A 51 -1.77 -6.92 -5.11
N TRP A 52 -1.31 -5.76 -5.55
CA TRP A 52 -1.80 -5.06 -6.74
C TRP A 52 -0.72 -5.15 -7.81
N LEU A 53 -1.05 -5.80 -8.93
CA LEU A 53 -0.24 -5.71 -10.14
C LEU A 53 -0.54 -4.37 -10.79
N LEU A 54 0.49 -3.55 -10.99
CA LEU A 54 0.37 -2.23 -11.62
C LEU A 54 0.93 -2.29 -13.05
N ALA A 55 0.48 -1.40 -13.93
CA ALA A 55 1.02 -1.31 -15.29
C ALA A 55 2.54 -1.14 -15.31
N GLU A 56 3.10 -0.49 -14.28
CA GLU A 56 4.53 -0.31 -14.09
C GLU A 56 4.91 -0.74 -12.66
N SER A 57 5.06 -2.05 -12.44
CA SER A 57 5.48 -2.76 -11.21
C SER A 57 4.36 -3.29 -10.29
N HIS A 58 4.31 -2.94 -9.00
CA HIS A 58 3.38 -3.54 -8.03
C HIS A 58 3.27 -2.75 -6.71
N ALA A 59 2.19 -3.02 -5.97
CA ALA A 59 2.03 -2.67 -4.56
C ALA A 59 1.72 -3.92 -3.73
N ALA A 60 2.15 -3.95 -2.47
CA ALA A 60 1.84 -5.03 -1.54
C ALA A 60 1.45 -4.51 -0.16
N VAL A 61 0.57 -5.24 0.51
CA VAL A 61 0.20 -5.03 1.91
C VAL A 61 0.33 -6.34 2.66
N HIS A 62 0.91 -6.28 3.85
CA HIS A 62 1.03 -7.39 4.79
C HIS A 62 0.58 -6.92 6.17
N THR A 63 -0.34 -7.63 6.82
CA THR A 63 -0.75 -7.32 8.21
C THR A 63 -0.04 -8.23 9.20
N PHE A 64 0.33 -7.67 10.35
CA PHE A 64 0.85 -8.36 11.52
C PHE A 64 -0.06 -8.06 12.72
N PRO A 65 -1.22 -8.73 12.84
CA PRO A 65 -2.20 -8.40 13.89
C PRO A 65 -1.68 -8.57 15.31
N GLU A 66 -0.70 -9.45 15.52
CA GLU A 66 0.04 -9.64 16.77
C GLU A 66 0.82 -8.39 17.22
N GLU A 67 1.17 -7.52 16.28
CA GLU A 67 1.83 -6.24 16.53
C GLU A 67 0.89 -5.05 16.27
N GLY A 68 -0.37 -5.30 15.89
CA GLY A 68 -1.36 -4.26 15.60
C GLY A 68 -0.99 -3.35 14.41
N LYS A 69 -0.14 -3.82 13.49
CA LYS A 69 0.38 -3.00 12.39
C LYS A 69 0.35 -3.72 11.04
N SER A 70 0.39 -2.96 9.97
CA SER A 70 0.59 -3.47 8.61
C SER A 70 1.77 -2.78 7.94
N TYR A 71 2.39 -3.52 7.04
CA TYR A 71 3.45 -3.06 6.16
C TYR A 71 2.86 -2.89 4.76
N VAL A 72 3.11 -1.73 4.17
CA VAL A 72 2.74 -1.38 2.81
C VAL A 72 4.01 -1.10 2.03
N GLU A 73 4.13 -1.66 0.83
CA GLU A 73 5.18 -1.29 -0.10
C GLU A 73 4.61 -0.95 -1.48
N LEU A 74 5.28 -0.01 -2.14
CA LEU A 74 4.93 0.41 -3.48
C LEU A 74 6.21 0.60 -4.29
N SER A 75 6.30 -0.14 -5.39
CA SER A 75 7.32 0.03 -6.39
C SER A 75 6.78 0.87 -7.55
N SER A 76 7.64 1.62 -8.22
CA SER A 76 7.27 2.35 -9.45
C SER A 76 8.50 2.78 -10.25
N CYS A 77 8.34 2.90 -11.57
CA CYS A 77 9.33 3.56 -12.45
C CYS A 77 9.25 5.10 -12.35
N ALA A 78 8.15 5.64 -11.82
CA ALA A 78 7.88 7.07 -11.72
C ALA A 78 7.88 7.56 -10.26
N ALA A 79 8.88 8.36 -9.89
CA ALA A 79 9.01 8.93 -8.55
C ALA A 79 7.84 9.88 -8.18
N SER A 80 7.32 10.64 -9.14
CA SER A 80 6.20 11.57 -8.91
C SER A 80 4.91 10.85 -8.49
N LEU A 81 4.62 9.66 -9.05
CA LEU A 81 3.46 8.87 -8.65
C LEU A 81 3.59 8.37 -7.21
N LEU A 82 4.80 8.01 -6.78
CA LEU A 82 5.08 7.63 -5.40
C LEU A 82 4.86 8.80 -4.44
N GLU A 83 5.34 10.00 -4.79
CA GLU A 83 5.11 11.22 -4.00
C GLU A 83 3.63 11.57 -3.85
N HIS A 84 2.84 11.40 -4.93
CA HIS A 84 1.39 11.58 -4.87
C HIS A 84 0.74 10.54 -3.95
N PHE A 85 1.14 9.28 -4.08
CA PHE A 85 0.62 8.21 -3.25
C PHE A 85 0.95 8.41 -1.76
N ASP A 86 2.18 8.77 -1.40
CA ASP A 86 2.56 9.06 0.00
C ASP A 86 1.66 10.15 0.60
N ARG A 87 1.48 11.26 -0.12
CA ARG A 87 0.62 12.36 0.33
C ARG A 87 -0.81 11.89 0.57
N TYR A 88 -1.38 11.18 -0.39
CA TYR A 88 -2.75 10.72 -0.31
C TYR A 88 -2.96 9.63 0.75
N LEU A 89 -1.99 8.73 0.91
CA LEU A 89 -1.99 7.72 1.97
C LEU A 89 -1.98 8.38 3.35
N ARG A 90 -1.16 9.42 3.57
CA ARG A 90 -1.13 10.18 4.83
C ARG A 90 -2.46 10.88 5.11
N ASP A 91 -3.06 11.51 4.10
CA ASP A 91 -4.37 12.15 4.23
C ASP A 91 -5.46 11.12 4.59
N ALA A 92 -5.46 9.96 3.94
CA ALA A 92 -6.42 8.89 4.20
C ALA A 92 -6.21 8.27 5.59
N ALA A 93 -4.95 8.00 5.96
CA ALA A 93 -4.57 7.48 7.27
C ALA A 93 -5.01 8.42 8.40
N ALA A 94 -4.85 9.74 8.24
CA ALA A 94 -5.33 10.71 9.22
C ALA A 94 -6.85 10.62 9.44
N LYS A 95 -7.64 10.46 8.36
CA LYS A 95 -9.10 10.27 8.45
C LYS A 95 -9.50 8.96 9.11
N GLN A 96 -8.71 7.91 8.91
CA GLN A 96 -8.89 6.61 9.55
C GLN A 96 -8.26 6.53 10.96
N GLN A 97 -7.62 7.61 11.43
CA GLN A 97 -6.88 7.66 12.69
C GLN A 97 -5.71 6.65 12.76
N TRP A 98 -5.09 6.35 11.63
CA TRP A 98 -3.90 5.49 11.55
C TRP A 98 -2.63 6.32 11.69
N GLN A 99 -1.66 5.79 12.44
CA GLN A 99 -0.29 6.30 12.46
C GLN A 99 0.46 5.76 11.24
N VAL A 100 1.26 6.62 10.60
CA VAL A 100 2.06 6.28 9.43
C VAL A 100 3.53 6.53 9.73
N THR A 101 4.35 5.48 9.61
CA THR A 101 5.82 5.58 9.76
C THR A 101 6.49 5.11 8.48
N THR A 102 7.47 5.85 7.98
CA THR A 102 8.27 5.45 6.80
C THR A 102 9.53 4.72 7.23
N SER A 103 9.94 3.72 6.45
CA SER A 103 11.21 3.00 6.61
C SER A 103 12.25 3.41 5.58
#